data_AF-A0A6L9JX02-F1
#
_entry.id   AF-A0A6L9JX02-F1
#
_cell.length_a   1.000
_cell.length_b   1.000
_cell.length_c   1.000
_cell.angle_alpha   90.00
_cell.angle_beta   90.00
_cell.angle_gamma   90.00
#
_symmetry.space_group_name_H-M   'P 1'
#
loop_
_entity.id
_entity.type
_entity.pdbx_description
1 polymer ?
#
loop_
_entity_poly.entity_id
_entity_poly.type
_entity_poly.pdbx_seq_one_letter_code
_entity_poly.pdbx_strand_id
1 'polypeptide(L)' 'MRKPITLDDAKYRTGLAISLYEVITDIAAKEEYSSTLADLIALAGDINYEVYRSLEAALASRGEE' A
#
# COMPACT_ATOMS: atom_id res chain seq x y z
N MET A 1 18.76 1.47 -11.80
CA MET A 1 17.75 0.67 -11.07
C MET A 1 17.93 0.90 -9.58
N ARG A 2 16.84 1.01 -8.80
CA ARG A 2 16.98 1.11 -7.34
C ARG A 2 17.59 -0.19 -6.79
N LYS A 3 18.29 -0.09 -5.65
CA LYS A 3 18.80 -1.29 -4.97
C LYS A 3 17.61 -2.19 -4.59
N PRO A 4 17.72 -3.52 -4.78
CA PRO A 4 16.73 -4.45 -4.27
C PRO A 4 16.56 -4.28 -2.76
N ILE A 5 15.34 -4.49 -2.28
CA ILE A 5 15.01 -4.52 -0.85
C ILE A 5 14.58 -5.95 -0.47
N THR A 6 14.61 -6.26 0.82
CA THR A 6 14.11 -7.55 1.31
C THR A 6 12.58 -7.61 1.24
N LEU A 7 12.02 -8.82 1.23
CA LEU A 7 10.57 -9.01 1.29
C LEU A 7 9.98 -8.45 2.58
N ASP A 8 10.70 -8.58 3.69
CA ASP A 8 10.32 -7.99 4.99
C ASP A 8 10.24 -6.45 4.93
N ASP A 9 11.23 -5.78 4.33
CA ASP A 9 11.21 -4.32 4.14
C ASP A 9 10.13 -3.89 3.15
N ALA A 10 9.89 -4.68 2.09
CA ALA A 10 8.78 -4.44 1.17
C ALA A 10 7.42 -4.55 1.87
N LYS A 11 7.21 -5.57 2.71
CA LYS A 11 5.97 -5.76 3.48
C LYS A 11 5.77 -4.60 4.46
N TYR A 12 6.83 -4.22 5.18
CA TYR A 12 6.77 -3.10 6.10
C TYR A 12 6.37 -1.79 5.40
N ARG A 13 7.00 -1.47 4.27
CA ARG A 13 6.71 -0.23 3.52
C ARG A 13 5.32 -0.21 2.92
N THR A 14 4.85 -1.32 2.37
CA THR A 14 3.49 -1.42 1.83
C THR A 14 2.45 -1.35 2.94
N GLY A 15 2.73 -1.89 4.13
CA GLY A 15 1.92 -1.71 5.33
C GLY A 15 1.83 -0.24 5.77
N LEU A 16 2.97 0.48 5.81
CA LEU A 16 2.96 1.93 6.09
C LEU A 16 2.16 2.72 5.04
N ALA A 17 2.27 2.33 3.77
CA ALA A 17 1.54 2.99 2.70
C ALA A 17 0.03 2.82 2.82
N ILE A 18 -0.48 1.68 3.34
CA ILE A 18 -1.92 1.51 3.63
C ILE A 18 -2.40 2.63 4.57
N SER A 19 -1.74 2.79 5.72
CA SER A 19 -2.10 3.85 6.68
C SER A 19 -1.95 5.26 6.09
N LEU A 20 -0.96 5.47 5.22
CA LEU A 20 -0.80 6.76 4.54
C LEU A 20 -1.95 7.04 3.56
N TYR A 21 -2.40 6.06 2.79
CA TYR A 21 -3.52 6.23 1.86
C TYR A 21 -4.83 6.53 2.59
N GLU A 22 -5.07 5.93 3.76
CA GLU A 22 -6.22 6.26 4.60
C GLU A 22 -6.20 7.74 5.01
N VAL A 23 -5.05 8.25 5.48
CA VAL A 23 -4.88 9.66 5.85
C VAL A 23 -5.03 10.58 4.65
N ILE A 24 -4.43 10.26 3.50
CA ILE A 24 -4.54 11.05 2.28
C ILE A 24 -6.01 11.11 1.82
N THR A 25 -6.74 10.00 1.90
CA THR A 25 -8.15 9.94 1.49
C THR A 25 -9.03 10.79 2.42
N ASP A 26 -8.79 10.73 3.73
CA ASP A 26 -9.50 11.57 4.71
C ASP A 26 -9.24 13.07 4.48
N ILE A 27 -7.99 13.46 4.23
CA ILE A 27 -7.64 14.84 3.86
C ILE A 27 -8.30 15.23 2.53
N ALA A 28 -8.27 14.35 1.53
CA ALA A 28 -8.85 14.62 0.23
C ALA A 28 -10.36 14.89 0.32
N ALA A 29 -11.06 14.14 1.17
CA ALA A 29 -12.48 14.33 1.45
C ALA A 29 -12.77 15.63 2.20
N LYS A 30 -11.93 16.00 3.18
CA LYS A 30 -12.09 17.23 3.99
C LYS A 30 -11.89 18.52 3.19
N GLU A 31 -10.95 18.49 2.25
CA GLU A 31 -10.59 19.65 1.41
C GLU A 31 -11.40 19.70 0.10
N GLU A 32 -12.43 18.86 -0.05
CA GLU A 32 -13.31 18.80 -1.22
C GLU A 32 -12.56 18.69 -2.56
N TYR A 33 -11.48 17.90 -2.58
CA TYR A 33 -10.73 17.64 -3.81
C TYR A 33 -11.61 16.96 -4.87
N SER A 34 -11.20 17.08 -6.14
CA SER A 34 -11.96 16.49 -7.25
C SER A 34 -12.16 14.99 -7.05
N SER A 35 -13.35 14.50 -7.44
CA SER A 35 -13.68 13.06 -7.37
C SER A 35 -12.66 12.21 -8.13
N THR A 36 -12.16 12.70 -9.26
CA THR A 36 -11.11 12.04 -10.04
C THR A 36 -9.83 11.83 -9.24
N LEU A 37 -9.41 12.81 -8.41
CA LEU A 37 -8.23 12.64 -7.57
C LEU A 37 -8.49 11.59 -6.47
N ALA A 38 -9.67 11.61 -5.86
CA ALA A 38 -10.07 10.60 -4.87
C ALA A 38 -10.05 9.18 -5.48
N ASP A 39 -10.59 9.01 -6.69
CA ASP A 39 -10.60 7.73 -7.41
C ASP A 39 -9.18 7.22 -7.70
N LEU A 40 -8.27 8.13 -8.11
CA LEU A 40 -6.87 7.78 -8.35
C LEU A 40 -6.11 7.41 -7.08
N ILE A 41 -6.39 8.09 -5.96
CA ILE A 41 -5.83 7.76 -4.64
C ILE A 41 -6.32 6.38 -4.19
N ALA A 42 -7.62 6.11 -4.33
CA ALA A 42 -8.20 4.81 -3.99
C ALA A 42 -7.57 3.68 -4.82
N LEU A 43 -7.46 3.87 -6.14
CA LEU A 43 -6.81 2.89 -7.03
C LEU A 43 -5.36 2.62 -6.62
N ALA A 44 -4.59 3.65 -6.26
CA ALA A 44 -3.22 3.48 -5.80
C ALA A 44 -3.15 2.73 -4.45
N GLY A 45 -4.10 3.01 -3.55
CA GLY A 45 -4.27 2.29 -2.29
C GLY A 45 -4.58 0.81 -2.50
N ASP A 46 -5.51 0.49 -3.39
CA ASP A 46 -5.90 -0.88 -3.73
C ASP A 46 -4.73 -1.68 -4.30
N ILE A 47 -3.97 -1.09 -5.24
CA ILE A 47 -2.76 -1.72 -5.80
C ILE A 47 -1.73 -1.99 -4.69
N ASN A 48 -1.49 -1.02 -3.80
CA ASN A 48 -0.58 -1.21 -2.68
C ASN A 48 -1.06 -2.32 -1.72
N TYR A 49 -2.37 -2.40 -1.47
CA TYR A 49 -2.97 -3.45 -0.64
C TYR A 49 -2.79 -4.84 -1.25
N GLU A 50 -2.97 -4.98 -2.56
CA GLU A 50 -2.74 -6.25 -3.27
C GLU A 50 -1.27 -6.69 -3.16
N VAL A 51 -0.32 -5.75 -3.31
CA VAL A 51 1.10 -6.04 -3.12
C VAL A 51 1.39 -6.45 -1.67
N TYR A 52 0.84 -5.74 -0.69
CA TYR A 52 0.98 -6.10 0.73
C TYR A 52 0.49 -7.53 0.99
N ARG A 53 -0.72 -7.87 0.53
CA ARG A 53 -1.31 -9.22 0.67
C ARG A 53 -0.45 -10.30 0.02
N SER A 54 0.10 -10.02 -1.16
CA SER A 54 1.02 -10.93 -1.86
C SER A 54 2.31 -11.15 -1.07
N LEU A 55 2.87 -10.09 -0.48
CA LEU A 55 4.05 -10.17 0.38
C LEU A 55 3.76 -10.93 1.68
N GLU A 56 2.58 -10.75 2.28
CA GLU A 56 2.17 -11.54 3.44
C GLU A 56 2.11 -13.03 3.13
N ALA A 57 1.49 -13.40 2.00
CA ALA A 57 1.41 -14.79 1.56
C ALA A 57 2.80 -15.39 1.32
N ALA A 58 3.68 -14.67 0.63
CA ALA A 58 5.05 -15.12 0.34
C ALA A 58 5.92 -15.27 1.60
N LEU A 59 5.72 -14.41 2.60
CA LEU A 59 6.44 -14.51 3.88
C LEU A 59 5.87 -15.61 4.78
N ALA A 60 4.58 -15.89 4.72
CA ALA A 60 3.97 -17.00 5.43
C ALA A 60 4.49 -18.35 4.91
N SER A 61 4.57 -18.54 3.59
CA SER A 61 5.08 -19.78 3.00
C SER A 61 6.56 -20.04 3.29
N ARG A 62 7.35 -18.99 3.57
CA ARG A 62 8.77 -19.11 3.95
C ARG A 62 8.97 -19.67 5.38
N GLY A 63 7.95 -19.59 6.24
CA GLY A 63 8.00 -20.14 7.60
C GLY A 63 7.58 -21.62 7.71
N GLU A 64 7.12 -22.22 6.61
CA GLU A 64 6.67 -23.63 6.53
C GLU A 64 7.73 -24.59 5.95
N GLU A 65 8.91 -24.08 5.59
CA GLU A 65 10.11 -24.84 5.19
C GLU A 65 11.06 -25.09 6.37
#